data_AF-A0A6B2XU26-F1
#
_entry.id   AF-A0A6B2XU26-F1
#
_cell.length_a   1.000
_cell.length_b   1.000
_cell.length_c   1.000
_cell.angle_alpha   90.00
_cell.angle_beta   90.00
_cell.angle_gamma   90.00
#
_symmetry.space_group_name_H-M   'P 1'
#
loop_
_entity.id
_entity.type
_entity.pdbx_description
1 polymer ?
#
loop_
_entity_poly.entity_id
_entity_poly.type
_entity_poly.pdbx_seq_one_letter_code
_entity_poly.pdbx_strand_id
1 'polypeptide(L)' 'MPVQQFSDLVRFARDRSPFYAELYADLPPRVSRVTDVPVVDQDAFWAANTLHDNRVLTAPLGEAVVFKTGGTTGTPRFS' A
#
# COMPACT_ATOMS: atom_id res chain seq x y z
N MET A 1 -19.35 13.79 3.24
CA MET A 1 -18.47 12.90 2.46
C MET A 1 -18.94 11.47 2.66
N PRO A 2 -19.13 10.67 1.60
CA PRO A 2 -19.46 9.26 1.77
C PRO A 2 -18.27 8.52 2.40
N VAL A 3 -18.54 7.68 3.41
CA VAL A 3 -17.55 6.80 4.01
C VAL A 3 -17.34 5.62 3.06
N GLN A 4 -16.11 5.43 2.57
CA GLN A 4 -15.77 4.28 1.73
C GLN A 4 -15.89 3.01 2.55
N GLN A 5 -16.52 1.98 2.00
CA GLN A 5 -16.63 0.68 2.67
C GLN A 5 -15.24 0.02 2.74
N PHE A 6 -14.94 -0.66 3.83
CA PHE A 6 -13.66 -1.37 3.99
C PHE A 6 -13.41 -2.36 2.85
N SER A 7 -14.44 -3.08 2.42
CA SER A 7 -14.35 -4.02 1.29
C SER A 7 -13.95 -3.33 -0.01
N ASP A 8 -14.37 -2.08 -0.23
CA ASP A 8 -14.00 -1.31 -1.42
C ASP A 8 -12.55 -0.86 -1.36
N LEU A 9 -12.03 -0.51 -0.18
CA LEU A 9 -10.62 -0.16 0.01
C LEU A 9 -9.70 -1.35 -0.25
N VAL A 10 -10.03 -2.53 0.28
CA VAL A 10 -9.25 -3.76 0.07
C VAL A 10 -9.22 -4.15 -1.41
N ARG A 11 -10.39 -4.11 -2.08
CA ARG A 11 -10.48 -4.37 -3.53
C ARG A 11 -9.68 -3.35 -4.33
N PHE A 12 -9.85 -2.07 -4.05
CA PHE A 12 -9.14 -1.01 -4.77
C PHE A 12 -7.62 -1.14 -4.63
N ALA A 13 -7.11 -1.41 -3.42
CA ALA A 13 -5.69 -1.64 -3.21
C ALA A 13 -5.20 -2.87 -4.00
N ARG A 14 -5.91 -4.00 -3.91
CA ARG A 14 -5.56 -5.24 -4.64
C ARG A 14 -5.52 -5.03 -6.16
N ASP A 15 -6.47 -4.28 -6.71
CA ASP A 15 -6.60 -4.09 -8.15
C ASP A 15 -5.57 -3.10 -8.72
N ARG A 16 -5.02 -2.21 -7.88
CA ARG A 16 -4.27 -1.04 -8.35
C ARG A 16 -2.82 -0.99 -7.89
N SER A 17 -2.49 -1.66 -6.79
CA SER A 17 -1.14 -1.69 -6.21
C SER A 17 -0.52 -3.08 -6.41
N PRO A 18 0.60 -3.21 -7.15
CA PRO A 18 1.29 -4.48 -7.31
C PRO A 18 1.65 -5.16 -5.98
N PHE A 19 2.04 -4.39 -4.96
CA PHE A 19 2.35 -4.90 -3.62
C PHE A 19 1.12 -5.53 -2.95
N TYR A 20 -0.02 -4.83 -2.97
CA TYR A 20 -1.25 -5.36 -2.38
C TYR A 20 -1.91 -6.44 -3.23
N ALA A 21 -1.69 -6.45 -4.54
CA ALA A 21 -2.13 -7.54 -5.41
C ALA A 21 -1.49 -8.87 -4.98
N GLU A 22 -0.18 -8.88 -4.70
CA GLU A 22 0.54 -10.04 -4.18
C GLU A 22 0.13 -10.38 -2.75
N LEU A 23 0.12 -9.40 -1.85
CA LEU A 23 -0.23 -9.62 -0.44
C LEU A 23 -1.65 -10.17 -0.24
N TYR A 24 -2.59 -9.78 -1.11
CA TYR A 24 -3.99 -10.17 -1.02
C TYR A 24 -4.40 -11.23 -2.05
N ALA A 25 -3.45 -11.91 -2.69
CA ALA A 25 -3.71 -12.89 -3.74
C ALA A 25 -4.65 -14.03 -3.26
N ASP A 26 -4.45 -14.50 -2.03
CA ASP A 26 -5.20 -15.63 -1.46
C ASP A 26 -6.49 -15.22 -0.72
N LEU A 27 -6.79 -13.91 -0.67
CA LEU A 27 -8.00 -13.43 -0.01
C LEU A 27 -9.24 -13.62 -0.90
N PRO A 28 -10.42 -13.89 -0.30
CA PRO A 28 -11.66 -13.97 -1.07
C PRO A 28 -11.95 -12.65 -1.81
N PRO A 29 -12.77 -12.68 -2.88
CA PRO A 29 -13.10 -11.49 -3.67
C PRO A 29 -13.74 -10.35 -2.87
N ARG A 30 -14.40 -10.67 -1.76
CA ARG A 30 -14.97 -9.70 -0.83
C ARG A 30 -14.52 -10.03 0.59
N VAL A 31 -13.82 -9.07 1.19
CA VAL A 31 -13.37 -9.13 2.59
C VAL A 31 -14.20 -8.14 3.40
N SER A 32 -14.70 -8.57 4.56
CA SER A 32 -15.65 -7.78 5.36
C SER A 32 -15.09 -7.27 6.67
N ARG A 33 -14.08 -7.95 7.23
CA ARG A 33 -13.47 -7.58 8.52
C ARG A 33 -12.00 -7.26 8.35
N VAL A 34 -11.52 -6.31 9.14
CA VAL A 34 -10.10 -5.95 9.19
C VAL A 34 -9.23 -7.13 9.66
N THR A 35 -9.79 -8.03 10.46
CA THR A 35 -9.07 -9.24 10.92
C THR A 35 -8.87 -10.30 9.84
N ASP A 36 -9.55 -10.16 8.70
CA ASP A 36 -9.48 -11.12 7.59
C ASP A 36 -8.35 -10.77 6.60
N VAL A 37 -7.70 -9.62 6.74
CA VAL A 37 -6.54 -9.23 5.91
C VAL A 37 -5.23 -9.54 6.63
N PRO A 38 -4.18 -9.97 5.92
CA PRO A 38 -2.87 -10.18 6.52
C PRO A 38 -2.29 -8.84 7.01
N VAL A 39 -1.53 -8.91 8.10
CA VAL A 39 -0.74 -7.78 8.59
C VAL A 39 0.36 -7.48 7.57
N VAL A 40 0.54 -6.20 7.25
CA VAL A 40 1.60 -5.74 6.35
C VAL A 40 2.94 -5.83 7.06
N ASP A 41 3.89 -6.57 6.48
CA ASP A 41 5.28 -6.55 6.93
C ASP A 41 5.92 -5.19 6.62
N GLN A 42 6.53 -4.59 7.64
CA GLN A 42 7.03 -3.23 7.54
C GLN A 42 8.26 -3.12 6.63
N ASP A 43 9.16 -4.11 6.66
CA ASP A 43 10.39 -4.07 5.87
C ASP A 43 10.09 -4.31 4.39
N ALA A 44 9.19 -5.26 4.09
CA ALA A 44 8.70 -5.50 2.73
C ALA A 44 7.98 -4.27 2.17
N PHE A 45 7.16 -3.59 2.97
CA PHE A 45 6.46 -2.38 2.54
C PHE A 45 7.44 -1.27 2.16
N TRP A 46 8.44 -0.99 3.00
CA TRP A 46 9.40 0.09 2.71
C TRP A 46 10.35 -0.25 1.57
N ALA A 47 10.72 -1.52 1.41
CA ALA A 47 11.49 -1.98 0.26
C ALA A 47 10.71 -1.79 -1.06
N ALA A 48 9.38 -1.89 -1.03
CA ALA A 48 8.51 -1.71 -2.20
C ALA A 48 8.07 -0.24 -2.44
N ASN A 49 8.24 0.64 -1.44
CA ASN A 49 7.80 2.04 -1.46
C ASN A 49 8.96 3.01 -1.77
N THR A 50 9.46 2.93 -2.99
CA THR A 50 10.61 3.70 -3.51
C THR A 50 10.17 4.87 -4.39
N LEU A 51 11.08 5.81 -4.69
CA LEU A 51 10.80 6.91 -5.63
C LEU A 51 10.66 6.44 -7.08
N HIS A 52 11.43 5.43 -7.45
CA HIS A 52 11.42 4.78 -8.75
C HIS A 52 10.94 3.35 -8.58
N ASP A 53 10.18 2.83 -9.55
CA ASP A 53 9.63 1.47 -9.51
C ASP A 53 8.78 1.18 -8.26
N ASN A 54 8.06 2.20 -7.77
CA ASN A 54 7.19 2.05 -6.61
C ASN A 54 6.10 1.00 -6.90
N ARG A 55 6.01 0.00 -6.03
CA ARG A 55 5.03 -1.09 -6.16
C ARG A 55 3.84 -0.94 -5.21
N VAL A 56 3.88 0.04 -4.31
CA VAL A 56 2.83 0.30 -3.32
C VAL A 56 1.76 1.23 -3.85
N LEU A 57 2.11 2.24 -4.66
CA LEU A 57 1.16 3.21 -5.18
C LEU A 57 0.03 2.55 -6.01
N THR A 58 -1.16 3.14 -5.94
CA THR A 58 -2.36 2.70 -6.69
C THR A 58 -2.56 3.48 -8.01
N ALA A 59 -1.62 4.38 -8.32
CA ALA A 59 -1.54 5.13 -9.57
C ALA A 59 -0.10 5.65 -9.74
N PRO A 60 0.35 5.97 -10.97
CA PRO A 60 1.64 6.60 -11.20
C PRO A 60 1.81 7.88 -10.39
N LEU A 61 3.03 8.13 -9.90
CA LEU A 61 3.38 9.36 -9.19
C LEU A 61 3.37 10.54 -10.19
N GLY A 62 2.33 11.38 -10.12
CA GLY A 62 2.15 12.57 -10.96
C GLY A 62 2.51 13.86 -10.20
N GLU A 63 1.61 14.85 -10.21
CA GLU A 63 1.71 16.08 -9.41
C GLU A 63 1.59 15.77 -7.91
N ALA A 64 2.66 15.24 -7.32
CA ALA A 64 2.72 14.80 -5.93
C ALA A 64 3.80 15.57 -5.15
N VAL A 65 3.57 15.73 -3.85
CA VAL A 65 4.58 16.19 -2.90
C VAL A 65 5.08 14.97 -2.14
N VAL A 66 6.39 14.71 -2.21
CA VAL A 66 7.01 13.61 -1.46
C VAL A 66 7.56 14.12 -0.14
N PHE A 67 7.10 13.53 0.95
CA PHE A 67 7.65 13.73 2.28
C PHE A 67 8.69 12.64 2.55
N LYS A 68 9.85 13.05 3.08
CA LYS A 68 10.94 12.16 3.47
C LYS A 68 11.19 12.32 4.96
N THR A 69 11.08 11.25 5.72
CA THR A 69 11.40 11.31 7.16
C THR A 69 12.92 11.44 7.34
N GLY A 70 13.36 12.41 8.13
CA GLY A 70 14.75 12.48 8.58
C GLY A 70 15.00 11.45 9.68
N GLY A 71 15.74 10.39 9.36
CA GLY A 71 16.18 9.36 10.32
C GLY A 71 17.67 9.09 10.19
N THR A 72 18.36 8.87 11.30
CA THR A 72 19.82 8.74 11.41
C THR A 72 20.39 7.38 10.96
N THR A 73 19.55 6.45 10.52
CA THR A 73 19.93 5.06 10.17
C THR A 73 20.11 4.79 8.66
N GLY A 74 20.31 5.82 7.85
CA GLY A 74 20.77 5.69 6.46
C GLY A 74 19.73 5.26 5.42
N THR A 75 18.59 4.68 5.82
CA THR A 75 17.50 4.30 4.89
C THR A 75 16.25 5.15 5.11
N PRO A 76 16.03 6.19 4.29
CA PRO A 76 14.90 7.09 4.47
C PRO A 76 13.58 6.47 3.99
N ARG A 77 12.49 6.79 4.68
CA ARG A 77 11.11 6.43 4.30
C ARG A 77 10.49 7.57 3.50
N PHE A 78 9.75 7.22 2.45
CA PHE A 78 9.07 8.14 1.54
C PHE A 78 7.55 8.02 1.68
N SER A 79 6.83 9.12 1.78
CA SER A 79 5.36 9.16 1.88
C SER A 79 4.77 10.32 1.12
#